data_AF-A0A7J8YNR6-F1
#
_entry.id   AF-A0A7J8YNR6-F1
#
_cell.length_a   1.000
_cell.length_b   1.000
_cell.length_c   1.000
_cell.angle_alpha   90.00
_cell.angle_beta   90.00
_cell.angle_gamma   90.00
#
_symmetry.space_group_name_H-M   'P 1'
#
loop_
_entity.id
_entity.type
_entity.pdbx_description
1 polymer ?
#
loop_
_entity_poly.entity_id
_entity_poly.type
_entity_poly.pdbx_seq_one_letter_code
_entity_poly.pdbx_strand_id
1 'polypeptide(L)'
;EKIESFLKQCPVFPNSFLIGGPADILVIELADQLQKLKVEPVLLHYLSQVKILRGMELRMATSTRLKTCLYSFTSPGGPMYPTRAVRHAAWDALDFLFPVSTLLSPVGRYPRHLISLFFRLLYPWYWPSSCWNFIVSCIKAVFYSLLRVIQSRWGKLREPKTA
;
A
#
# COMPACT_ATOMS: atom_id res chain seq x y z
N GLU A 1 9.86 3.79 -18.76
CA GLU A 1 10.45 3.72 -20.11
C GLU A 1 11.98 3.57 -20.10
N LYS A 2 12.77 4.50 -19.54
CA LYS A 2 14.25 4.43 -19.57
C LYS A 2 14.88 3.18 -18.94
N ILE A 3 14.30 2.66 -17.83
CA ILE A 3 14.79 1.44 -17.17
C ILE A 3 14.45 0.20 -18.01
N GLU A 4 13.26 0.15 -18.60
CA GLU A 4 12.85 -1.00 -19.42
C GLU A 4 13.71 -1.12 -20.68
N SER A 5 14.04 0.01 -21.33
CA SER A 5 14.99 0.02 -22.45
C SER A 5 16.40 -0.43 -22.05
N PHE A 6 16.84 -0.10 -20.83
CA PHE A 6 18.14 -0.54 -20.31
C PHE A 6 18.14 -2.05 -20.03
N LEU A 7 17.07 -2.58 -19.43
CA LEU A 7 16.94 -4.01 -19.14
C LEU A 7 16.89 -4.86 -20.42
N LYS A 8 16.34 -4.32 -21.52
CA LYS A 8 16.35 -4.96 -22.85
C LYS A 8 17.75 -5.05 -23.47
N GLN A 9 18.70 -4.22 -23.03
CA GLN A 9 20.10 -4.25 -23.49
C GLN A 9 20.97 -5.21 -22.66
N CYS A 10 20.47 -5.73 -21.53
CA CYS A 10 21.23 -6.66 -20.71
C CYS A 10 21.40 -8.03 -21.42
N PRO A 11 22.61 -8.61 -21.40
CA PRO A 11 22.84 -9.93 -21.97
C PRO A 11 22.06 -11.01 -21.21
N VAL A 12 21.65 -12.06 -21.91
CA VAL A 12 21.01 -13.22 -21.29
C VAL A 12 22.06 -14.00 -20.51
N PHE A 13 21.90 -14.09 -19.19
CA PHE A 13 22.82 -14.82 -18.35
C PHE A 13 22.52 -16.33 -18.38
N PRO A 14 23.53 -17.20 -18.40
CA PRO A 14 23.34 -18.65 -18.31
C PRO A 14 22.69 -19.06 -16.97
N ASN A 15 22.92 -18.29 -15.90
CA ASN A 15 22.32 -18.51 -14.58
C ASN A 15 20.94 -17.86 -14.40
N SER A 16 20.32 -17.36 -15.49
CA SER A 16 19.00 -16.71 -15.45
C SER A 16 17.90 -17.62 -14.87
N PHE A 17 18.03 -18.94 -15.02
CA PHE A 17 17.11 -19.90 -14.40
C PHE A 17 17.12 -19.84 -12.86
N LEU A 18 18.30 -19.65 -12.27
CA LEU A 18 18.49 -19.62 -10.81
C LEU A 18 18.21 -18.24 -10.22
N ILE A 19 18.72 -17.19 -10.87
CA ILE A 19 18.76 -15.82 -10.31
C ILE A 19 17.56 -14.98 -10.82
N GLY A 20 16.99 -15.34 -11.96
CA GLY A 20 15.91 -14.59 -12.62
C GLY A 20 16.40 -13.73 -13.78
N GLY A 21 15.50 -12.88 -14.28
CA GLY A 21 15.81 -11.95 -15.37
C GLY A 21 16.67 -10.75 -14.93
N PRO A 22 17.06 -9.86 -15.85
CA PRO A 22 17.82 -8.65 -15.51
C PRO A 22 17.05 -7.73 -14.54
N ALA A 23 15.73 -7.72 -14.62
CA ALA A 23 14.84 -7.04 -13.68
C ALA A 23 14.98 -7.58 -12.25
N ASP A 24 15.01 -8.91 -12.10
CA ASP A 24 15.14 -9.58 -10.81
C ASP A 24 16.48 -9.26 -10.14
N ILE A 25 17.57 -9.28 -10.92
CA ILE A 25 18.93 -8.94 -10.44
C ILE A 25 18.98 -7.51 -9.93
N LEU A 26 18.43 -6.56 -10.70
CA LEU A 26 18.37 -5.15 -10.30
C LEU A 26 17.62 -5.00 -8.97
N VAL A 27 16.45 -5.63 -8.83
CA VAL A 27 15.64 -5.53 -7.62
C VAL A 27 16.32 -6.19 -6.42
N ILE A 28 17.00 -7.32 -6.61
CA ILE A 28 17.79 -7.97 -5.55
C ILE A 28 18.89 -7.02 -5.06
N GLU A 29 19.68 -6.47 -5.98
CA GLU A 29 20.78 -5.57 -5.62
C GLU A 29 20.25 -4.31 -4.96
N LEU A 30 19.17 -3.72 -5.49
CA LEU A 30 18.51 -2.57 -4.89
C LEU A 30 18.03 -2.86 -3.45
N ALA A 31 17.43 -4.04 -3.21
CA ALA A 31 17.00 -4.44 -1.88
C ALA A 31 18.18 -4.63 -0.91
N ASP A 32 19.29 -5.22 -1.38
CA ASP A 32 20.49 -5.43 -0.57
C ASP A 32 21.20 -4.10 -0.26
N GLN A 33 21.23 -3.15 -1.21
CA GLN A 33 21.78 -1.80 -0.99
C GLN A 33 20.92 -0.98 -0.02
N LEU A 34 19.59 -1.05 -0.12
CA LEU A 34 18.68 -0.39 0.81
C LEU A 34 18.93 -0.82 2.27
N GLN A 35 19.20 -2.11 2.51
CA GLN A 35 19.49 -2.62 3.86
C GLN A 35 20.84 -2.16 4.41
N LYS A 36 21.83 -1.91 3.55
CA LYS A 36 23.16 -1.45 3.95
C LYS A 36 23.23 0.07 4.17
N LEU A 37 22.29 0.82 3.58
CA LEU A 37 22.22 2.28 3.65
C LEU A 37 21.81 2.75 5.06
N LYS A 38 22.75 3.42 5.74
CA LYS A 38 22.53 4.04 7.07
C LYS A 38 22.18 5.52 7.02
N VAL A 39 22.23 6.13 5.83
CA VAL A 39 22.01 7.58 5.64
C VAL A 39 20.53 7.84 5.33
N GLU A 40 19.83 8.46 6.28
CA GLU A 40 18.38 8.71 6.21
C GLU A 40 17.91 9.50 4.98
N PRO A 41 18.48 10.67 4.61
CA PRO A 41 17.97 11.44 3.47
C PRO A 41 18.12 10.69 2.14
N VAL A 42 19.18 9.89 2.01
CA VAL A 42 19.44 9.07 0.83
C VAL A 42 18.42 7.92 0.78
N LEU A 43 18.16 7.27 1.91
CA LEU A 43 17.14 6.23 2.02
C LEU A 43 15.75 6.73 1.63
N LEU A 44 15.35 7.91 2.11
CA LEU A 44 14.09 8.56 1.73
C LEU A 44 14.01 8.82 0.23
N HIS A 45 15.10 9.29 -0.37
CA HIS A 45 15.18 9.50 -1.81
C HIS A 45 14.98 8.19 -2.56
N TYR A 46 15.71 7.12 -2.21
CA TYR A 46 15.53 5.82 -2.85
C TYR A 46 14.10 5.30 -2.69
N LEU A 47 13.53 5.30 -1.48
CA LEU A 47 12.15 4.88 -1.21
C LEU A 47 11.13 5.62 -2.08
N SER A 48 11.34 6.92 -2.35
CA SER A 48 10.49 7.69 -3.25
C SER A 48 10.56 7.19 -4.71
N GLN A 49 11.73 6.74 -5.15
CA GLN A 49 12.02 6.28 -6.50
C GLN A 49 11.70 4.78 -6.71
N VAL A 50 11.63 3.97 -5.66
CA VAL A 50 11.27 2.53 -5.76
C VAL A 50 9.91 2.35 -6.45
N LYS A 51 9.01 3.35 -6.39
CA LYS A 51 7.72 3.38 -7.10
C LYS A 51 7.84 3.14 -8.62
N ILE A 52 8.98 3.43 -9.23
CA ILE A 52 9.25 3.21 -10.66
C ILE A 52 9.26 1.70 -11.01
N LEU A 53 9.54 0.83 -10.03
CA LEU A 53 9.54 -0.62 -10.23
C LEU A 53 8.13 -1.21 -10.38
N ARG A 54 7.07 -0.39 -10.21
CA ARG A 54 5.68 -0.83 -10.37
C ARG A 54 5.43 -1.31 -11.79
N GLY A 55 4.86 -2.52 -11.92
CA GLY A 55 4.52 -3.11 -13.22
C GLY A 55 5.65 -3.88 -13.88
N MET A 56 6.81 -4.02 -13.23
CA MET A 56 7.85 -4.93 -13.69
C MET A 56 7.46 -6.38 -13.40
N GLU A 57 7.60 -7.25 -14.40
CA GLU A 57 7.43 -8.69 -14.24
C GLU A 57 8.61 -9.24 -13.43
N LEU A 58 8.36 -9.46 -12.14
CA LEU A 58 9.34 -9.98 -11.18
C LEU A 58 8.94 -11.38 -10.75
N ARG A 59 9.93 -12.23 -10.49
CA ARG A 59 9.71 -13.55 -9.90
C ARG A 59 9.11 -13.41 -8.49
N MET A 60 8.31 -14.39 -8.07
CA MET A 60 7.72 -14.39 -6.72
C MET A 60 8.76 -14.31 -5.58
N ALA A 61 9.95 -14.90 -5.78
CA ALA A 61 11.01 -14.86 -4.78
C ALA A 61 11.61 -13.45 -4.62
N THR A 62 11.82 -12.72 -5.72
CA THR A 62 12.41 -11.37 -5.70
C THR A 62 11.43 -10.34 -5.17
N SER A 63 10.16 -10.43 -5.57
CA SER A 63 9.08 -9.59 -5.04
C SER A 63 8.89 -9.80 -3.53
N THR A 64 8.98 -11.04 -3.05
CA THR A 64 8.93 -11.36 -1.61
C THR A 64 10.11 -10.75 -0.86
N ARG A 65 11.34 -10.85 -1.39
CA ARG A 65 12.52 -10.22 -0.77
C ARG A 65 12.39 -8.71 -0.66
N LEU A 66 11.96 -8.04 -1.74
CA LEU A 66 11.71 -6.59 -1.73
C LEU A 66 10.63 -6.22 -0.71
N LYS A 67 9.53 -6.98 -0.67
CA LYS A 67 8.44 -6.77 0.29
C LYS A 67 8.92 -6.89 1.73
N THR A 68 9.69 -7.94 2.07
CA THR A 68 10.27 -8.12 3.40
C THR A 68 11.24 -6.99 3.77
N CYS A 69 12.06 -6.54 2.81
CA CYS A 69 12.96 -5.40 3.01
C CYS A 69 12.18 -4.11 3.30
N LEU A 70 11.11 -3.81 2.57
CA LEU A 70 10.29 -2.64 2.84
C LEU A 70 9.53 -2.76 4.17
N TYR A 71 9.10 -3.96 4.57
CA TYR A 71 8.46 -4.15 5.86
C TYR A 71 9.40 -3.91 7.04
N SER A 72 10.68 -4.27 6.94
CA SER A 72 11.64 -3.98 8.01
C SER A 72 11.67 -2.47 8.30
N PHE A 73 11.57 -1.64 7.25
CA PHE A 73 11.49 -0.18 7.36
C PHE A 73 10.18 0.37 7.92
N THR A 74 9.12 -0.42 8.02
CA THR A 74 7.82 0.03 8.56
C THR A 74 7.64 -0.26 10.06
N SER A 75 8.46 -1.16 10.61
CA SER A 75 8.40 -1.56 12.01
C SER A 75 8.85 -0.43 12.96
N PRO A 76 8.08 -0.12 14.03
CA PRO A 76 8.54 0.77 15.09
C PRO A 76 9.51 0.03 16.03
N GLY A 77 10.54 0.73 16.51
CA GLY A 77 11.47 0.17 17.49
C GLY A 77 12.34 1.24 18.16
N GLY A 78 13.40 0.80 18.85
CA GLY A 78 14.33 1.65 19.61
C GLY A 78 15.12 2.66 18.77
N PRO A 79 16.09 3.40 19.36
CA PRO A 79 16.77 4.53 18.70
C PRO A 79 17.58 4.16 17.43
N MET A 80 17.82 2.86 17.21
CA MET A 80 18.48 2.34 16.01
C MET A 80 17.51 1.99 14.86
N TYR A 81 16.19 2.12 15.08
CA TYR A 81 15.15 1.84 14.09
C TYR A 81 14.89 3.04 13.18
N PRO A 82 14.36 2.80 11.96
CA PRO A 82 14.07 3.86 11.00
C PRO A 82 13.13 4.92 11.59
N THR A 83 13.43 6.18 11.28
CA THR A 83 12.65 7.33 11.75
C THR A 83 11.22 7.29 11.25
N ARG A 84 10.36 8.12 11.85
CA ARG A 84 8.96 8.22 11.45
C ARG A 84 8.79 8.58 9.96
N ALA A 85 9.68 9.42 9.42
CA ALA A 85 9.67 9.81 8.01
C ALA A 85 9.94 8.60 7.11
N VAL A 86 10.98 7.81 7.42
CA VAL A 86 11.33 6.59 6.67
C VAL A 86 10.19 5.58 6.72
N ARG A 87 9.56 5.40 7.89
CA ARG A 87 8.41 4.49 8.02
C ARG A 87 7.25 4.91 7.13
N HIS A 88 6.91 6.21 7.08
CA HIS A 88 5.85 6.70 6.21
C HIS A 88 6.20 6.51 4.73
N ALA A 89 7.42 6.85 4.32
CA ALA A 89 7.88 6.63 2.95
C ALA A 89 7.87 5.15 2.55
N ALA A 90 8.23 4.24 3.46
CA ALA A 90 8.21 2.81 3.24
C ALA A 90 6.78 2.26 3.13
N TRP A 91 5.85 2.73 3.97
CA TRP A 91 4.42 2.42 3.84
C TRP A 91 3.87 2.87 2.49
N ASP A 92 4.17 4.11 2.11
CA ASP A 92 3.73 4.65 0.82
C ASP A 92 4.28 3.79 -0.33
N ALA A 93 5.59 3.47 -0.31
CA ALA A 93 6.21 2.63 -1.34
C ALA A 93 5.57 1.23 -1.43
N LEU A 94 5.30 0.57 -0.30
CA LEU A 94 4.62 -0.72 -0.24
C LEU A 94 3.23 -0.69 -0.88
N ASP A 95 2.43 0.32 -0.53
CA ASP A 95 1.07 0.50 -1.06
C ASP A 95 1.09 0.74 -2.58
N PHE A 96 2.10 1.43 -3.09
CA PHE A 96 2.27 1.66 -4.53
C PHE A 96 2.76 0.42 -5.31
N LEU A 97 3.71 -0.33 -4.76
CA LEU A 97 4.37 -1.47 -5.43
C LEU A 97 3.54 -2.75 -5.40
N PHE A 98 2.87 -3.01 -4.29
CA PHE A 98 2.11 -4.23 -4.07
C PHE A 98 0.63 -3.90 -3.81
N PRO A 99 -0.10 -3.41 -4.83
CA PRO A 99 -1.55 -3.17 -4.70
C PRO A 99 -2.35 -4.47 -4.45
N VAL A 100 -1.69 -5.63 -4.47
CA VAL A 100 -2.25 -7.00 -4.43
C VAL A 100 -2.48 -7.53 -3.00
N SER A 101 -2.18 -6.76 -1.95
CA SER A 101 -2.62 -7.09 -0.57
C SER A 101 -4.15 -6.92 -0.36
N THR A 102 -4.92 -6.73 -1.42
CA THR A 102 -6.37 -6.58 -1.41
C THR A 102 -7.14 -7.85 -1.02
N LEU A 103 -6.50 -9.03 -0.95
CA LEU A 103 -7.21 -10.27 -0.56
C LEU A 103 -6.91 -10.74 0.87
N LEU A 104 -5.74 -10.44 1.46
CA LEU A 104 -5.42 -10.92 2.82
C LEU A 104 -5.15 -9.83 3.85
N SER A 105 -5.03 -8.56 3.47
CA SER A 105 -4.81 -7.48 4.44
C SER A 105 -4.92 -6.08 3.82
N PRO A 106 -6.06 -5.38 3.98
CA PRO A 106 -6.18 -3.96 3.65
C PRO A 106 -5.44 -3.13 4.71
N VAL A 107 -4.12 -3.19 4.77
CA VAL A 107 -3.32 -2.49 5.78
C VAL A 107 -3.10 -1.04 5.31
N GLY A 108 -3.24 0.02 6.11
CA GLY A 108 -3.13 0.08 7.57
C GLY A 108 -3.99 1.13 8.29
N ARG A 109 -5.11 1.59 7.71
CA ARG A 109 -6.10 2.42 8.44
C ARG A 109 -7.33 1.61 8.84
N TYR A 110 -7.85 0.80 7.92
CA TYR A 110 -9.08 0.02 8.13
C TYR A 110 -8.94 -1.06 9.22
N PRO A 111 -7.93 -1.96 9.24
CA PRO A 111 -7.84 -3.04 10.22
C PRO A 111 -7.49 -2.52 11.61
N ARG A 112 -6.73 -1.42 11.76
CA ARG A 112 -6.47 -0.87 13.10
C ARG A 112 -7.74 -0.33 13.74
N HIS A 113 -8.60 0.33 12.96
CA HIS A 113 -9.91 0.75 13.42
C HIS A 113 -10.87 -0.42 13.57
N LEU A 114 -10.84 -1.41 12.68
CA LEU A 114 -11.71 -2.59 12.75
C LEU A 114 -11.35 -3.46 13.97
N ILE A 115 -10.06 -3.70 14.20
CA ILE A 115 -9.52 -4.45 15.35
C ILE A 115 -9.76 -3.66 16.64
N SER A 116 -9.50 -2.34 16.67
CA SER A 116 -9.82 -1.49 17.83
C SER A 116 -11.33 -1.43 18.09
N LEU A 117 -12.15 -1.41 17.05
CA LEU A 117 -13.61 -1.46 17.15
C LEU A 117 -14.06 -2.83 17.64
N PHE A 118 -13.47 -3.92 17.16
CA PHE A 118 -13.69 -5.27 17.66
C PHE A 118 -13.31 -5.39 19.14
N PHE A 119 -12.16 -4.88 19.57
CA PHE A 119 -11.77 -4.87 20.98
C PHE A 119 -12.68 -3.99 21.85
N ARG A 120 -13.24 -2.89 21.31
CA ARG A 120 -14.28 -2.08 21.99
C ARG A 120 -15.64 -2.77 22.03
N LEU A 121 -15.98 -3.54 20.99
CA LEU A 121 -17.21 -4.34 20.89
C LEU A 121 -17.17 -5.56 21.82
N LEU A 122 -15.98 -6.12 22.03
CA LEU A 122 -15.79 -7.32 22.85
C LEU A 122 -15.67 -6.99 24.35
N TYR A 123 -15.64 -5.70 24.72
CA TYR A 123 -15.61 -5.30 26.13
C TYR A 123 -17.02 -5.42 26.75
N PRO A 124 -17.24 -6.33 27.71
CA PRO A 124 -18.59 -6.78 28.12
C PRO A 124 -19.55 -5.69 28.62
N TRP A 125 -19.04 -4.54 29.06
CA TRP A 125 -19.83 -3.49 29.71
C TRP A 125 -20.17 -2.26 28.83
N TYR A 126 -19.49 -2.06 27.69
CA TYR A 126 -19.66 -0.85 26.83
C TYR A 126 -20.09 -1.15 25.38
N TRP A 127 -20.23 -2.43 25.05
CA TRP A 127 -20.55 -2.87 23.69
C TRP A 127 -21.92 -2.43 23.15
N PRO A 128 -23.03 -2.38 23.92
CA PRO A 128 -24.35 -2.09 23.33
C PRO A 128 -24.44 -0.65 22.84
N SER A 129 -23.87 0.30 23.59
CA SER A 129 -23.84 1.72 23.23
C SER A 129 -22.96 1.99 22.00
N SER A 130 -21.80 1.31 21.91
CA SER A 130 -20.89 1.45 20.76
C SER A 130 -21.46 0.79 19.48
N CYS A 131 -22.09 -0.38 19.61
CA CYS A 131 -22.86 -1.02 18.53
C CYS A 131 -23.97 -0.09 18.03
N TRP A 132 -24.73 0.51 18.94
CA TRP A 132 -25.85 1.38 18.61
C TRP A 132 -25.41 2.60 17.82
N ASN A 133 -24.33 3.26 18.23
CA ASN A 133 -23.77 4.40 17.52
C ASN A 133 -23.25 4.03 16.13
N PHE A 134 -22.69 2.83 15.96
CA PHE A 134 -22.26 2.32 14.66
C PHE A 134 -23.46 2.05 13.73
N ILE A 135 -24.52 1.43 14.24
CA ILE A 135 -25.77 1.17 13.50
C ILE A 135 -26.41 2.49 13.05
N VAL A 136 -26.56 3.46 13.97
CA VAL A 136 -27.13 4.77 13.66
C VAL A 136 -26.28 5.52 12.63
N SER A 137 -24.95 5.43 12.72
CA SER A 137 -24.04 6.04 11.75
C SER A 137 -24.16 5.40 10.36
N CYS A 138 -24.30 4.07 10.31
CA CYS A 138 -24.51 3.33 9.07
C CYS A 138 -25.85 3.69 8.42
N ILE A 139 -26.94 3.73 9.21
CA ILE A 139 -28.27 4.14 8.74
C ILE A 139 -28.24 5.58 8.21
N LYS A 140 -27.59 6.51 8.93
CA LYS A 140 -27.44 7.90 8.46
C LYS A 140 -26.67 7.98 7.15
N ALA A 141 -25.56 7.24 7.01
CA ALA A 141 -24.76 7.22 5.79
C ALA A 141 -25.53 6.68 4.58
N VAL A 142 -26.31 5.60 4.77
CA VAL A 142 -27.21 5.06 3.75
C VAL A 142 -28.32 6.06 3.41
N PHE A 143 -28.89 6.73 4.41
CA PHE A 143 -29.92 7.73 4.19
C PHE A 143 -29.40 8.95 3.40
N TYR A 144 -28.22 9.48 3.78
CA TYR A 144 -27.59 10.58 3.03
C TYR A 144 -27.16 10.18 1.62
N SER A 145 -26.71 8.93 1.40
CA SER A 145 -26.37 8.47 0.06
C SER A 145 -27.60 8.34 -0.83
N LEU A 146 -28.71 7.81 -0.30
CA LEU A 146 -29.99 7.75 -1.01
C LEU A 146 -30.52 9.15 -1.34
N LEU A 147 -30.49 10.08 -0.38
CA LEU A 147 -30.85 11.48 -0.62
C LEU A 147 -29.98 12.12 -1.71
N ARG A 148 -28.67 11.84 -1.71
CA ARG A 148 -27.75 12.35 -2.74
C ARG A 148 -28.05 11.79 -4.12
N VAL A 149 -28.42 10.51 -4.22
CA VAL A 149 -28.84 9.87 -5.48
C VAL A 149 -30.16 10.45 -5.97
N ILE A 150 -31.12 10.70 -5.07
CA ILE A 150 -32.40 11.33 -5.41
C ILE A 150 -32.19 12.75 -5.90
N GLN A 151 -31.37 13.55 -5.20
CA GLN A 151 -31.01 14.91 -5.64
C GLN A 151 -30.29 14.91 -6.98
N SER A 152 -29.38 13.96 -7.23
CA SER A 152 -28.69 13.83 -8.51
C SER A 152 -29.64 13.46 -9.66
N ARG A 153 -30.61 12.56 -9.40
CA ARG A 153 -31.65 12.20 -10.37
C ARG A 153 -32.60 13.36 -10.65
N TRP A 154 -32.94 14.14 -9.62
CA TRP A 154 -33.78 15.32 -9.77
C TRP A 154 -33.09 16.45 -10.55
N GLY A 155 -31.77 16.62 -10.35
CA GLY A 155 -30.95 17.54 -11.13
C GLY A 155 -30.92 17.18 -12.62
N LYS A 156 -30.76 15.90 -12.95
CA LYS A 156 -30.79 15.41 -14.34
C LYS A 156 -32.15 15.56 -15.03
N LEU A 157 -33.25 15.53 -14.28
CA LEU A 157 -34.61 15.76 -14.81
C LEU A 157 -34.91 17.26 -15.02
N ARG A 158 -34.11 18.16 -14.43
CA ARG A 158 -34.28 19.60 -14.51
C ARG A 158 -33.41 20.26 -15.59
N GLU A 159 -32.51 19.52 -16.23
CA GLU A 159 -31.89 19.98 -17.47
C GLU A 159 -32.91 19.82 -18.62
N PRO A 160 -33.40 20.92 -19.21
CA PRO A 160 -34.22 20.82 -20.39
C PRO A 160 -33.38 20.22 -21.52
N LYS A 161 -33.95 19.27 -22.26
CA LYS A 161 -33.43 18.89 -23.58
C LYS A 161 -33.41 20.16 -24.44
N THR A 162 -32.27 20.81 -24.56
CA THR A 162 -32.00 21.74 -25.66
C THR A 162 -31.98 20.90 -26.94
N ALA A 163 -33.09 20.96 -27.66
CA ALA A 163 -33.21 20.58 -29.05
C ALA A 163 -32.44 21.58 -29.93
#